data_AF-A0A4R0KA56-F1
#
_entry.id   AF-A0A4R0KA56-F1
#
_cell.length_a   1.000
_cell.length_b   1.000
_cell.length_c   1.000
_cell.angle_alpha   90.00
_cell.angle_beta   90.00
_cell.angle_gamma   90.00
#
_symmetry.space_group_name_H-M   'P 1'
#
loop_
_entity.id
_entity.type
_entity.pdbx_description
1 polymer ?
#
loop_
_entity_poly.entity_id
_entity_poly.type
_entity_poly.pdbx_seq_one_letter_code
_entity_poly.pdbx_strand_id
1 'polypeptide(L)'
;MNDVELGQVQHHLAEVARRHGRTLGTVHVEELPTDPEAFNVLLASLAHLDVPAVIIPTKAHLGRWDLRGSKYDLLQQVAKAEVIVAEP
;
A
#
# COMPACT_ATOMS: atom_id res chain seq x y z
N MET A 1 1.91 6.53 -15.05
CA MET A 1 2.64 7.43 -14.11
C MET A 1 4.03 7.60 -14.68
N ASN A 2 4.57 8.82 -14.72
CA ASN A 2 5.95 9.07 -15.16
C ASN A 2 6.93 8.90 -13.98
N ASP A 3 8.20 8.61 -14.23
CA ASP A 3 9.23 8.31 -13.21
C ASP A 3 9.36 9.42 -12.16
N VAL A 4 9.17 10.68 -12.56
CA VAL A 4 9.18 11.85 -11.67
C VAL A 4 8.01 11.82 -10.69
N GLU A 5 6.81 11.49 -11.17
CA GLU A 5 5.61 11.39 -10.33
C GLU A 5 5.75 10.23 -9.35
N LEU A 6 6.31 9.11 -9.80
CA LEU A 6 6.61 7.97 -8.94
C LEU A 6 7.60 8.34 -7.83
N GLY A 7 8.68 9.05 -8.15
CA GLY A 7 9.67 9.50 -7.17
C GLY A 7 9.08 10.43 -6.13
N GLN A 8 8.19 11.35 -6.53
CA GLN A 8 7.47 12.23 -5.61
C GLN A 8 6.56 11.45 -4.66
N VAL A 9 5.79 10.49 -5.18
CA VAL A 9 4.91 9.64 -4.35
C VAL A 9 5.73 8.80 -3.38
N GLN A 10 6.84 8.20 -3.81
CA GLN A 10 7.71 7.43 -2.91
C GLN A 10 8.31 8.29 -1.80
N HIS A 11 8.72 9.52 -2.12
CA HIS A 11 9.21 10.47 -1.12
C HIS A 11 8.14 10.80 -0.08
N HIS A 12 6.92 11.08 -0.54
CA HIS A 12 5.77 11.34 0.33
C HIS A 12 5.44 10.15 1.25
N LEU A 13 5.41 8.93 0.69
CA LEU A 13 5.21 7.71 1.49
C LEU A 13 6.31 7.53 2.55
N ALA A 14 7.56 7.87 2.21
CA ALA A 14 8.68 7.80 3.14
C ALA A 14 8.56 8.83 4.27
N GLU A 15 8.09 10.05 3.98
CA GLU A 15 7.81 11.04 5.01
C GLU A 15 6.70 10.58 5.95
N VAL A 16 5.61 10.04 5.43
CA VAL A 16 4.51 9.52 6.24
C VAL A 16 4.99 8.36 7.11
N ALA A 17 5.77 7.43 6.57
CA ALA A 17 6.39 6.36 7.38
C ALA A 17 7.17 6.92 8.57
N ARG A 18 8.01 7.94 8.33
CA ARG A 18 8.83 8.58 9.37
C ARG A 18 8.00 9.28 10.42
N ARG A 19 6.91 9.97 10.05
CA ARG A 19 5.99 10.61 10.99
C ARG A 19 5.33 9.60 11.94
N HIS A 20 5.15 8.37 11.48
CA HIS A 20 4.66 7.25 12.29
C HIS A 20 5.77 6.46 13.00
N GLY A 21 7.01 6.96 13.03
CA GLY A 21 8.14 6.31 13.68
C GLY A 21 8.63 5.05 12.97
N ARG A 22 8.39 4.94 11.66
CA ARG A 22 8.72 3.76 10.84
C ARG A 22 9.64 4.12 9.68
N THR A 23 10.33 3.12 9.14
CA THR A 23 11.14 3.25 7.92
C THR A 23 10.37 2.63 6.76
N LEU A 24 10.30 3.34 5.63
CA LEU A 24 9.69 2.80 4.41
C LEU A 24 10.53 1.61 3.91
N GLY A 25 9.89 0.47 3.73
CA GLY A 25 10.50 -0.73 3.16
C GLY A 25 10.26 -0.81 1.65
N THR A 26 9.79 -1.98 1.20
CA THR A 26 9.49 -2.23 -0.22
C THR A 26 8.26 -1.44 -0.67
N VAL A 27 8.37 -0.75 -1.81
CA VAL A 27 7.25 -0.09 -2.48
C VAL A 27 6.82 -0.95 -3.66
N HIS A 28 5.54 -1.28 -3.72
CA HIS A 28 4.93 -2.01 -4.83
C HIS A 28 4.13 -1.03 -5.70
N VAL A 29 4.40 -1.01 -7.01
CA VAL A 29 3.80 -0.08 -7.98
C VAL A 29 3.03 -0.91 -9.01
N GLU A 30 1.75 -0.60 -9.23
CA GLU A 30 0.96 -1.15 -10.34
C GLU A 30 1.10 -0.20 -11.54
N GLU A 31 1.69 -0.66 -12.64
CA GLU A 31 1.83 0.14 -13.87
C GLU A 31 0.56 0.11 -14.74
N LEU A 32 -0.28 -0.91 -14.61
CA LEU A 32 -1.47 -1.11 -15.44
C LEU A 32 -2.73 -1.40 -14.60
N PRO A 33 -3.88 -0.76 -14.91
CA PRO A 33 -5.14 -0.95 -14.16
C PRO A 33 -5.73 -2.37 -14.23
N THR A 34 -5.35 -3.15 -15.24
CA THR A 34 -6.01 -4.41 -15.60
C THR A 34 -5.36 -5.64 -15.00
N ASP A 35 -4.22 -5.53 -14.33
CA ASP A 35 -3.54 -6.67 -13.74
C ASP A 35 -2.95 -6.31 -12.36
N PRO A 36 -3.63 -6.67 -11.26
CA PRO A 36 -3.22 -6.29 -9.89
C PRO A 36 -2.08 -7.18 -9.38
N GLU A 37 -1.02 -7.33 -10.17
CA GLU A 37 0.14 -8.15 -9.81
C GLU A 37 0.83 -7.58 -8.57
N ALA A 38 1.01 -6.27 -8.50
CA ALA A 38 1.71 -5.65 -7.38
C ALA A 38 0.92 -5.76 -6.05
N PHE A 39 -0.42 -5.67 -6.08
CA PHE A 39 -1.23 -5.92 -4.89
C PHE A 39 -1.18 -7.39 -4.44
N ASN A 40 -1.21 -8.35 -5.36
CA ASN A 40 -1.08 -9.76 -5.01
C ASN A 40 0.32 -10.07 -4.44
N VAL A 41 1.37 -9.47 -5.00
CA VAL A 41 2.75 -9.59 -4.49
C VAL A 41 2.87 -8.95 -3.10
N LEU A 42 2.20 -7.81 -2.86
CA LEU A 42 2.12 -7.21 -1.53
C LEU A 42 1.47 -8.18 -0.53
N LEU A 43 0.31 -8.76 -0.87
CA LEU A 43 -0.36 -9.73 0.00
C LEU A 43 0.50 -10.95 0.30
N ALA A 44 1.18 -11.49 -0.72
CA ALA A 44 2.11 -12.61 -0.54
C ALA A 44 3.27 -12.23 0.38
N SER A 45 3.81 -11.01 0.24
CA SER A 45 4.88 -10.50 1.10
C SER A 45 4.41 -10.36 2.55
N LEU A 46 3.19 -9.87 2.78
CA LEU A 46 2.60 -9.72 4.12
C LEU A 46 2.32 -11.07 4.81
N ALA A 47 2.14 -12.14 4.04
CA ALA A 47 2.00 -13.49 4.60
C ALA A 47 3.33 -14.07 5.13
N HIS A 48 4.46 -13.60 4.60
CA HIS A 48 5.80 -14.10 4.93
C HIS A 48 6.63 -13.15 5.81
N LEU A 49 6.28 -11.86 5.81
CA LEU A 49 6.98 -10.82 6.54
C LEU A 49 6.06 -10.26 7.62
N ASP A 50 6.56 -10.14 8.84
CA ASP A 50 5.85 -9.45 9.91
C ASP A 50 5.99 -7.93 9.73
N VAL A 51 5.16 -7.37 8.86
CA VAL A 51 5.15 -5.94 8.56
C VAL A 51 4.12 -5.25 9.46
N PRO A 52 4.52 -4.26 10.28
CA PRO A 52 3.61 -3.63 11.23
C PRO A 52 2.62 -2.65 10.57
N ALA A 53 2.91 -2.17 9.36
CA ALA A 53 2.04 -1.24 8.65
C ALA A 53 2.19 -1.30 7.12
N VAL A 54 1.08 -1.08 6.42
CA VAL A 54 1.03 -0.86 4.98
C VAL A 54 0.62 0.59 4.74
N ILE A 55 1.42 1.33 3.97
CA ILE A 55 1.11 2.72 3.62
C ILE A 55 0.62 2.76 2.17
N ILE A 56 -0.55 3.33 1.94
CA ILE A 56 -1.11 3.53 0.60
C ILE A 56 -1.17 5.04 0.29
N PRO A 57 -0.99 5.47 -0.98
CA PRO A 57 -1.08 6.88 -1.34
C PRO A 57 -2.50 7.45 -1.12
N THR A 58 -3.52 6.74 -1.60
CA THR A 58 -4.92 7.17 -1.50
C THR A 58 -5.85 5.98 -1.33
N LYS A 59 -7.04 6.21 -0.75
CA LYS A 59 -8.06 5.17 -0.57
C LYS A 59 -8.51 4.53 -1.88
N ALA A 60 -8.40 5.25 -3.00
CA ALA A 60 -8.76 4.75 -4.33
C ALA A 60 -7.98 3.49 -4.73
N HIS A 61 -6.75 3.31 -4.21
CA HIS A 61 -5.92 2.14 -4.49
C HIS A 61 -6.49 0.84 -3.91
N LEU A 62 -7.36 0.94 -2.89
CA LEU A 62 -8.03 -0.22 -2.28
C LEU A 62 -9.47 -0.40 -2.75
N GLY A 63 -9.94 0.43 -3.70
CA GLY A 63 -11.30 0.36 -4.24
C GLY A 63 -12.36 0.80 -3.23
N ARG A 64 -13.48 0.07 -3.16
CA ARG A 64 -14.60 0.34 -2.25
C ARG A 64 -14.43 -0.37 -0.91
N TRP A 65 -14.07 0.37 0.13
CA TRP A 65 -13.72 -0.16 1.45
C TRP A 65 -14.92 -0.76 2.20
N ASP A 66 -16.12 -0.33 1.82
CA ASP A 66 -17.40 -0.78 2.37
C ASP A 66 -17.87 -2.12 1.80
N LEU A 67 -17.22 -2.63 0.74
CA LEU A 67 -17.58 -3.90 0.12
C LEU A 67 -16.74 -5.05 0.68
N ARG A 68 -17.44 -6.14 1.00
CA ARG A 68 -16.83 -7.43 1.33
C ARG A 68 -16.10 -7.99 0.11
N GLY A 69 -14.88 -8.48 0.29
CA GLY A 69 -13.99 -8.91 -0.79
C GLY A 69 -13.27 -7.78 -1.52
N SER A 70 -13.33 -6.54 -1.01
CA SER A 70 -12.49 -5.44 -1.51
C SER A 70 -11.00 -5.68 -1.20
N LYS A 71 -10.11 -4.95 -1.90
CA LYS A 71 -8.67 -4.96 -1.58
C LYS A 71 -8.42 -4.57 -0.11
N TYR A 72 -9.25 -3.70 0.47
CA TYR A 72 -9.17 -3.36 1.90
C TYR A 72 -9.54 -4.55 2.81
N ASP A 73 -10.66 -5.23 2.54
CA ASP A 73 -11.09 -6.41 3.31
C ASP A 73 -10.04 -7.54 3.23
N LEU A 74 -9.48 -7.79 2.04
CA LEU A 74 -8.39 -8.76 1.85
C LEU A 74 -7.13 -8.37 2.63
N LEU A 75 -6.78 -7.09 2.62
CA LEU A 75 -5.60 -6.62 3.33
C LEU A 75 -5.79 -6.69 4.85
N GLN A 76 -6.98 -6.42 5.37
CA GLN A 76 -7.31 -6.61 6.80
C GLN A 76 -7.30 -8.10 7.21
N GLN A 77 -7.69 -9.01 6.31
CA GLN A 77 -7.71 -10.45 6.58
C GLN A 77 -6.30 -11.06 6.55
N VAL A 78 -5.47 -10.64 5.60
CA VAL A 78 -4.12 -11.20 5.40
C VAL A 78 -3.10 -10.50 6.28
N ALA A 79 -3.18 -9.17 6.38
CA ALA A 79 -2.23 -8.38 7.13
C ALA A 79 -2.73 -8.15 8.55
N LYS A 80 -1.90 -8.50 9.54
CA LYS A 80 -2.02 -7.95 10.91
C LYS A 80 -1.46 -6.52 11.00
N ALA A 81 -1.28 -5.88 9.85
CA ALA A 81 -0.61 -4.60 9.68
C ALA A 81 -1.63 -3.45 9.77
N GLU A 82 -1.23 -2.36 10.39
CA GLU A 82 -1.98 -1.10 10.34
C GLU A 82 -2.01 -0.55 8.90
N VAL A 83 -3.18 -0.12 8.41
CA VAL A 83 -3.27 0.55 7.10
C VAL A 83 -3.21 2.05 7.31
N ILE A 84 -2.17 2.69 6.80
CA ILE A 84 -2.02 4.15 6.82
C ILE A 84 -2.31 4.69 5.43
N VAL A 85 -3.21 5.67 5.36
CA VAL A 85 -3.47 6.40 4.12
C VAL A 85 -2.66 7.70 4.15
N ALA A 86 -1.77 7.86 3.19
CA ALA A 86 -0.93 9.05 3.01
C ALA A 86 -1.67 10.18 2.27
N GLU A 87 -2.98 10.35 2.50
CA GLU A 87 -3.73 11.45 1.88
C GLU A 87 -2.98 12.79 2.09
N PRO A 88 -2.84 13.62 1.04
CA PRO A 88 -2.13 14.90 1.13
C PRO A 88 -2.82 15.90 2.06
#